data_AF-A8NWG3-F1
#
_entry.id   AF-A8NWG3-F1
#
_cell.length_a   1.000
_cell.length_b   1.000
_cell.length_c   1.000
_cell.angle_alpha   90.00
_cell.angle_beta   90.00
_cell.angle_gamma   90.00
#
_symmetry.space_group_name_H-M   'P 1'
#
loop_
_entity.id
_entity.type
_entity.pdbx_description
1 polymer ?
#
loop_
_entity_poly.entity_id
_entity_poly.type
_entity_poly.pdbx_seq_one_letter_code
_entity_poly.pdbx_strand_id
1 'polypeptide(L)'
;MDSAEITVEAAQQKVEGLAEKNVDSVDSDIRYMAYGARLRTALRAGTRYIAYTSDIGEAFRPVVPPWLVTAAYGVSWLYLSGDVAYESYKAHHRGPTPVEAANFSEPTRIGIAAVQRATFQSIASMGLPALTIHTVVAQAKKAFANVKNPRVKLWGPTVTGLAIVPALPYLFDHPVEHATDRVFDWIRQKLIERNQAQAKTPSVSPDKKDL
;
A
#
# COMPACT_ATOMS: atom_id res chain seq x y z
N MET A 1 35.20 -24.35 -3.38
CA MET A 1 34.16 -24.22 -2.35
C MET A 1 33.08 -23.38 -2.96
N ASP A 2 31.89 -23.96 -3.05
CA ASP A 2 30.80 -23.46 -3.89
C ASP A 2 30.09 -22.30 -3.18
N SER A 3 29.65 -21.26 -3.89
CA SER A 3 29.05 -20.06 -3.27
C SER A 3 27.84 -20.39 -2.39
N ALA A 4 27.18 -21.51 -2.67
CA ALA A 4 26.11 -22.07 -1.85
C ALA A 4 26.58 -22.51 -0.45
N GLU A 5 27.77 -23.12 -0.34
CA GLU A 5 28.33 -23.58 0.95
C GLU A 5 28.64 -22.40 1.87
N ILE A 6 29.25 -21.33 1.34
CA ILE A 6 29.56 -20.10 2.11
C ILE A 6 28.28 -19.47 2.68
N THR A 7 27.18 -19.52 1.93
CA THR A 7 25.91 -18.92 2.33
C THR A 7 25.21 -19.75 3.41
N VAL A 8 25.33 -21.08 3.34
CA VAL A 8 24.79 -22.02 4.32
C VAL A 8 25.58 -21.95 5.62
N GLU A 9 26.91 -21.86 5.54
CA GLU A 9 27.80 -21.75 6.70
C GLU A 9 27.62 -20.39 7.42
N ALA A 10 27.48 -19.30 6.67
CA ALA A 10 27.16 -17.98 7.23
C ALA A 10 25.75 -17.93 7.85
N ALA A 11 24.79 -18.68 7.30
CA ALA A 11 23.46 -18.82 7.88
C ALA A 11 23.50 -19.66 9.17
N GLN A 12 24.28 -20.74 9.19
CA GLN A 12 24.46 -21.58 10.39
C GLN A 12 25.19 -20.86 11.50
N GLN A 13 26.27 -20.13 11.22
CA GLN A 13 26.96 -19.29 12.22
C GLN A 13 26.05 -18.21 12.79
N LYS A 14 25.14 -17.65 11.98
CA LYS A 14 24.16 -16.67 12.45
C LYS A 14 23.05 -17.32 13.28
N VAL A 15 22.68 -18.57 12.98
CA VAL A 15 21.69 -19.34 13.76
C VAL A 15 22.30 -19.82 15.08
N GLU A 16 23.55 -20.29 15.09
CA GLU A 16 24.30 -20.67 16.29
C GLU A 16 24.59 -19.46 17.16
N GLY A 17 25.01 -18.32 16.60
CA GLY A 17 25.18 -17.07 17.35
C GLY A 17 23.87 -16.49 17.89
N LEU A 18 22.72 -16.88 17.34
CA LEU A 18 21.39 -16.57 17.88
C LEU A 18 20.92 -17.60 18.92
N ALA A 19 21.45 -18.83 18.88
CA ALA A 19 21.15 -19.91 19.82
C ALA A 19 22.06 -19.89 21.07
N GLU A 20 23.33 -19.48 20.96
CA GLU A 20 24.19 -19.21 22.11
C GLU A 20 23.75 -17.96 22.87
N LYS A 21 23.05 -17.05 22.18
CA LYS A 21 22.37 -15.92 22.80
C LYS A 21 20.99 -16.28 23.37
N ASN A 22 20.80 -17.54 23.79
CA ASN A 22 19.67 -17.98 24.63
C ASN A 22 19.87 -17.37 26.03
N VAL A 23 19.27 -16.22 26.32
CA VAL A 23 17.87 -16.11 26.76
C VAL A 23 17.72 -16.70 28.15
N ASP A 24 18.17 -15.93 29.15
CA ASP A 24 17.57 -16.00 30.48
C ASP A 24 16.09 -15.62 30.34
N SER A 25 15.20 -16.55 30.70
CA SER A 25 13.75 -16.46 30.49
C SER A 25 13.04 -15.45 31.41
N VAL A 26 13.72 -14.40 31.84
CA VAL A 26 13.22 -13.44 32.85
C VAL A 26 13.14 -12.02 32.30
N ASP A 27 13.64 -11.77 31.09
CA ASP A 27 13.70 -10.41 30.54
C ASP A 27 12.47 -10.00 29.71
N SER A 28 11.99 -8.80 29.97
CA SER A 28 10.76 -8.21 29.43
C SER A 28 10.77 -8.16 27.90
N ASP A 29 11.96 -7.99 27.32
CA ASP A 29 12.19 -7.78 25.89
C ASP A 29 11.81 -8.97 25.01
N ILE A 30 12.01 -10.21 25.47
CA ILE A 30 11.67 -11.40 24.68
C ILE A 30 10.15 -11.59 24.63
N ARG A 31 9.47 -11.21 25.71
CA ARG A 31 8.01 -11.20 25.75
C ARG A 31 7.45 -10.11 24.83
N TYR A 32 8.06 -8.93 24.79
CA TYR A 32 7.72 -7.88 23.82
C TYR A 32 8.07 -8.26 22.39
N MET A 33 9.16 -9.00 22.15
CA MET A 33 9.47 -9.55 20.82
C MET A 33 8.47 -10.64 20.42
N ALA A 34 8.00 -11.47 21.34
CA ALA A 34 6.97 -12.48 21.07
C ALA A 34 5.59 -11.82 20.83
N TYR A 35 5.22 -10.79 21.59
CA TYR A 35 4.04 -9.97 21.32
C TYR A 35 4.18 -9.22 19.99
N GLY A 36 5.35 -8.66 19.70
CA GLY A 36 5.67 -8.00 18.45
C GLY A 36 5.62 -8.96 17.26
N ALA A 37 6.05 -10.21 17.41
CA ALA A 37 5.97 -11.24 16.38
C ALA A 37 4.54 -11.71 16.15
N ARG A 38 3.73 -11.84 17.21
CA ARG A 38 2.30 -12.15 17.12
C ARG A 38 1.51 -11.00 16.53
N LEU A 39 1.78 -9.77 16.95
CA LEU A 39 1.22 -8.55 16.38
C LEU A 39 1.64 -8.42 14.92
N ARG A 40 2.91 -8.63 14.57
CA ARG A 40 3.39 -8.65 13.18
C ARG A 40 2.71 -9.72 12.34
N THR A 41 2.46 -10.91 12.91
CA THR A 41 1.75 -12.01 12.22
C THR A 41 0.27 -11.66 12.03
N ALA A 42 -0.40 -11.12 13.06
CA ALA A 42 -1.77 -10.65 12.99
C ALA A 42 -1.93 -9.46 12.03
N LEU A 43 -0.96 -8.54 12.02
CA LEU A 43 -0.87 -7.44 11.08
C LEU A 43 -0.63 -7.97 9.66
N ARG A 44 0.31 -8.91 9.44
CA ARG A 44 0.55 -9.52 8.12
C ARG A 44 -0.63 -10.31 7.57
N ALA A 45 -1.38 -10.99 8.43
CA ALA A 45 -2.60 -11.71 8.05
C ALA A 45 -3.78 -10.74 7.85
N GLY A 46 -3.81 -9.66 8.63
CA GLY A 46 -4.86 -8.65 8.65
C GLY A 46 -4.67 -7.50 7.66
N THR A 47 -3.48 -7.30 7.08
CA THR A 47 -3.17 -6.16 6.19
C THR A 47 -4.15 -6.08 5.00
N ARG A 48 -4.50 -7.22 4.41
CA ARG A 48 -5.54 -7.28 3.37
C ARG A 48 -6.93 -6.93 3.91
N TYR A 49 -7.27 -7.39 5.11
CA TYR A 49 -8.58 -7.14 5.74
C TYR A 49 -8.75 -5.72 6.27
N ILE A 50 -7.67 -5.06 6.70
CA ILE A 50 -7.68 -3.68 7.17
C ILE A 50 -7.99 -2.74 6.00
N ALA A 51 -7.47 -3.00 4.80
CA ALA A 51 -7.87 -2.25 3.60
C ALA A 51 -9.36 -2.42 3.28
N TYR A 52 -9.95 -3.58 3.55
CA TYR A 52 -11.39 -3.81 3.38
C TYR A 52 -12.26 -3.19 4.50
N THR A 53 -11.68 -2.53 5.52
CA THR A 53 -12.51 -1.85 6.53
C THR A 53 -13.28 -0.67 5.95
N SER A 54 -12.70 0.08 5.00
CA SER A 54 -13.46 1.12 4.27
C SER A 54 -14.60 0.53 3.45
N ASP A 55 -14.37 -0.61 2.81
CA ASP A 55 -15.33 -1.31 1.96
C ASP A 55 -16.51 -1.84 2.77
N ILE A 56 -16.23 -2.41 3.95
CA ILE A 56 -17.25 -2.78 4.93
C ILE A 56 -17.98 -1.53 5.41
N GLY A 57 -17.28 -0.44 5.74
CA GLY A 57 -17.90 0.83 6.14
C GLY A 57 -18.92 1.35 5.11
N GLU A 58 -18.58 1.29 3.81
CA GLU A 58 -19.48 1.68 2.72
C GLU A 58 -20.74 0.81 2.66
N ALA A 59 -20.59 -0.51 2.82
CA ALA A 59 -21.73 -1.42 2.85
C ALA A 59 -22.71 -1.09 3.99
N PHE A 60 -22.21 -0.68 5.15
CA PHE A 60 -23.02 -0.42 6.34
C PHE A 60 -23.62 0.99 6.41
N ARG A 61 -23.36 1.90 5.45
CA ARG A 61 -23.97 3.26 5.42
C ARG A 61 -25.46 3.36 5.76
N PRO A 62 -26.34 2.41 5.37
CA PRO A 62 -27.76 2.46 5.72
C PRO A 62 -28.06 2.25 7.21
N VAL A 63 -27.15 1.64 7.96
CA VAL A 63 -27.36 1.14 9.33
C VAL A 63 -26.43 1.78 10.38
N VAL A 64 -25.31 2.38 9.98
CA VAL A 64 -24.37 3.05 10.90
C VAL A 64 -24.34 4.57 10.67
N PRO A 65 -24.00 5.36 11.70
CA PRO A 65 -23.82 6.80 11.52
C PRO A 65 -22.62 7.11 10.60
N PRO A 66 -22.65 8.23 9.84
CA PRO A 66 -21.62 8.55 8.85
C PRO A 66 -20.19 8.64 9.42
N TRP A 67 -20.04 9.06 10.68
CA TRP A 67 -18.72 9.17 11.32
C TRP A 67 -18.01 7.82 11.44
N LEU A 68 -18.74 6.70 11.54
CA LEU A 68 -18.13 5.38 11.61
C LEU A 68 -17.53 4.98 10.26
N VAL A 69 -18.18 5.36 9.16
CA VAL A 69 -17.68 5.17 7.80
C VAL A 69 -16.41 6.01 7.60
N THR A 70 -16.43 7.28 8.04
CA THR A 70 -15.23 8.14 8.01
C THR A 70 -14.10 7.58 8.87
N ALA A 71 -14.40 7.01 10.04
CA ALA A 71 -13.40 6.36 10.88
C ALA A 71 -12.79 5.13 10.19
N ALA A 72 -13.58 4.32 9.49
CA ALA A 72 -13.09 3.20 8.69
C ALA A 72 -12.15 3.65 7.56
N TYR A 73 -12.46 4.76 6.89
CA TYR A 73 -11.52 5.41 5.97
C TYR A 73 -10.24 5.85 6.68
N GLY A 74 -10.35 6.45 7.88
CA GLY A 74 -9.19 6.87 8.67
C GLY A 74 -8.23 5.71 9.00
N VAL A 75 -8.76 4.55 9.39
CA VAL A 75 -7.97 3.33 9.62
C VAL A 75 -7.26 2.89 8.34
N SER A 76 -7.97 2.92 7.21
CA SER A 76 -7.42 2.52 5.92
C SER A 76 -6.33 3.48 5.43
N TRP A 77 -6.52 4.80 5.60
CA TRP A 77 -5.51 5.83 5.31
C TRP A 77 -4.27 5.71 6.20
N LEU A 78 -4.44 5.38 7.48
CA LEU A 78 -3.33 5.15 8.40
C LEU A 78 -2.50 3.95 7.95
N TYR A 79 -3.16 2.86 7.56
CA TYR A 79 -2.50 1.67 7.02
C TYR A 79 -1.71 1.99 5.74
N LEU A 80 -2.35 2.64 4.77
CA LEU A 80 -1.72 3.05 3.51
C LEU A 80 -0.50 3.93 3.76
N SER A 81 -0.63 4.93 4.63
CA SER A 81 0.45 5.85 4.98
C SER A 81 1.63 5.11 5.61
N GLY A 82 1.35 4.14 6.48
CA GLY A 82 2.36 3.26 7.07
C GLY A 82 3.09 2.39 6.03
N ASP A 83 2.36 1.83 5.07
CA ASP A 83 2.94 1.01 4.00
C ASP A 83 3.85 1.84 3.08
N VAL A 84 3.39 3.01 2.66
CA VAL A 84 4.19 3.96 1.87
C VAL A 84 5.45 4.35 2.64
N ALA A 85 5.33 4.72 3.92
CA ALA A 85 6.48 5.10 4.74
C ALA A 85 7.48 3.95 4.90
N TYR A 86 7.01 2.74 5.18
CA TYR A 86 7.87 1.56 5.34
C TYR A 86 8.62 1.20 4.05
N GLU A 87 7.94 1.29 2.91
CA GLU A 87 8.56 1.00 1.63
C GLU A 87 9.49 2.11 1.15
N SER A 88 9.19 3.38 1.43
CA SER A 88 10.11 4.50 1.23
C SER A 88 11.38 4.35 2.06
N TYR A 89 11.25 3.95 3.33
CA TYR A 89 12.39 3.62 4.19
C TYR A 89 13.23 2.48 3.61
N LYS A 90 12.60 1.41 3.14
CA LYS A 90 13.32 0.30 2.49
C LYS A 90 14.00 0.72 1.18
N ALA A 91 13.37 1.60 0.40
CA ALA A 91 13.94 2.13 -0.83
C ALA A 91 15.19 2.99 -0.56
N HIS A 92 15.22 3.73 0.55
CA HIS A 92 16.41 4.44 1.00
C HIS A 92 17.57 3.47 1.29
N HIS A 93 17.31 2.42 2.08
CA HIS A 93 18.35 1.46 2.45
C HIS A 93 18.85 0.55 1.33
N ARG A 94 18.04 0.29 0.29
CA ARG A 94 18.46 -0.48 -0.88
C ARG A 94 19.42 0.29 -1.81
N GLY A 95 19.50 1.60 -1.66
CA GLY A 95 20.26 2.47 -2.56
C GLY A 95 19.57 2.66 -3.93
N PRO A 96 20.12 3.55 -4.76
CA PRO A 96 19.61 3.81 -6.10
C PRO A 96 20.06 2.73 -7.09
N THR A 97 19.20 2.42 -8.05
CA THR A 97 19.63 1.66 -9.24
C THR A 97 20.57 2.50 -10.12
N PRO A 98 21.37 1.90 -11.02
CA PRO A 98 22.30 2.65 -11.87
C PRO A 98 21.63 3.76 -12.69
N VAL A 99 20.39 3.52 -13.14
CA VAL A 99 19.61 4.49 -13.89
C VAL A 99 19.08 5.60 -12.97
N GLU A 100 18.68 5.30 -11.74
CA GLU A 100 18.21 6.33 -10.81
C GLU A 100 19.36 7.21 -10.31
N ALA A 101 20.52 6.63 -10.03
CA ALA A 101 21.70 7.34 -9.55
C ALA A 101 22.21 8.38 -10.58
N ALA A 102 22.08 8.07 -11.87
CA ALA A 102 22.49 8.97 -12.96
C ALA A 102 21.52 10.15 -13.16
N ASN A 103 20.33 10.12 -12.58
CA ASN A 103 19.22 10.95 -13.01
C ASN A 103 18.51 11.68 -11.85
N PHE A 104 18.66 11.25 -10.60
CA PHE A 104 17.95 11.82 -9.45
C PHE A 104 18.85 11.95 -8.21
N SER A 105 18.65 13.03 -7.45
CA SER A 105 19.12 13.08 -6.07
C SER A 105 18.35 12.08 -5.20
N GLU A 106 18.98 11.60 -4.13
CA GLU A 106 18.40 10.58 -3.27
C GLU A 106 17.05 10.98 -2.66
N PRO A 107 16.85 12.21 -2.12
CA PRO A 107 15.55 12.62 -1.60
C PRO A 107 14.46 12.68 -2.67
N THR A 108 14.80 13.16 -3.87
CA THR A 108 13.84 13.26 -4.99
C THR A 108 13.42 11.89 -5.49
N ARG A 109 14.34 10.93 -5.58
CA ARG A 109 14.05 9.55 -5.96
C ARG A 109 13.06 8.90 -5.00
N ILE A 110 13.34 8.98 -3.71
CA ILE A 110 12.49 8.39 -2.65
C ILE A 110 11.13 9.09 -2.64
N GLY A 111 11.10 10.41 -2.78
CA GLY A 111 9.88 11.21 -2.84
C GLY A 111 8.97 10.85 -4.02
N ILE A 112 9.53 10.74 -5.22
CA ILE A 112 8.78 10.32 -6.42
C ILE A 112 8.23 8.90 -6.23
N ALA A 113 9.06 7.97 -5.75
CA ALA A 113 8.61 6.60 -5.50
C ALA A 113 7.50 6.52 -4.44
N ALA A 114 7.60 7.33 -3.37
CA ALA A 114 6.59 7.43 -2.31
C ALA A 114 5.26 7.96 -2.84
N VAL A 115 5.30 9.10 -3.56
CA VAL A 115 4.11 9.73 -4.14
C VAL A 115 3.46 8.79 -5.15
N GLN A 116 4.25 8.18 -6.02
CA GLN A 116 3.75 7.26 -7.02
C GLN A 116 3.00 6.09 -6.36
N ARG A 117 3.63 5.44 -5.37
CA ARG A 117 3.00 4.36 -4.61
C ARG A 117 1.74 4.82 -3.90
N ALA A 118 1.80 5.94 -3.18
CA ALA A 118 0.66 6.49 -2.46
C ALA A 118 -0.53 6.74 -3.41
N THR A 119 -0.30 7.40 -4.55
CA THR A 119 -1.36 7.70 -5.52
C THR A 119 -1.97 6.42 -6.12
N PHE A 120 -1.14 5.49 -6.61
CA PHE A 120 -1.65 4.27 -7.22
C PHE A 120 -2.36 3.38 -6.21
N GLN A 121 -1.76 3.17 -5.04
CA GLN A 121 -2.33 2.31 -4.00
C GLN A 121 -3.60 2.91 -3.39
N SER A 122 -3.69 4.24 -3.26
CA SER A 122 -4.95 4.92 -2.88
C SER A 122 -6.07 4.63 -3.88
N ILE A 123 -5.80 4.79 -5.18
CA ILE A 123 -6.82 4.69 -6.23
C ILE A 123 -7.20 3.22 -6.47
N ALA A 124 -6.20 2.36 -6.66
CA ALA A 124 -6.36 0.96 -6.98
C ALA A 124 -6.95 0.16 -5.81
N SER A 125 -6.43 0.36 -4.60
CA SER A 125 -6.76 -0.50 -3.46
C SER A 125 -7.89 0.03 -2.59
N MET A 126 -8.24 1.32 -2.67
CA MET A 126 -9.31 1.90 -1.83
C MET A 126 -10.35 2.67 -2.65
N GLY A 127 -9.93 3.48 -3.62
CA GLY A 127 -10.82 4.36 -4.36
C GLY A 127 -11.86 3.59 -5.20
N LEU A 128 -11.39 2.72 -6.10
CA LEU A 128 -12.27 1.99 -7.03
C LEU A 128 -13.21 0.99 -6.31
N PRO A 129 -12.73 0.16 -5.36
CA PRO A 129 -13.61 -0.74 -4.60
C PRO A 129 -14.66 0.01 -3.78
N ALA A 130 -14.26 1.02 -3.01
CA ALA A 130 -15.17 1.76 -2.15
C ALA A 130 -16.25 2.51 -2.94
N LEU A 131 -15.89 3.15 -4.06
CA LEU A 131 -16.87 3.79 -4.95
C LEU A 131 -17.87 2.79 -5.55
N THR A 132 -17.40 1.58 -5.86
CA THR A 132 -18.26 0.53 -6.40
C THR A 132 -19.29 0.08 -5.36
N ILE A 133 -18.84 -0.24 -4.15
CA ILE A 133 -19.73 -0.63 -3.04
C ILE A 133 -20.70 0.50 -2.71
N HIS A 134 -20.20 1.74 -2.64
CA HIS A 134 -21.03 2.92 -2.42
C HIS A 134 -22.18 3.00 -3.43
N THR A 135 -21.87 2.84 -4.72
CA THR A 135 -22.84 2.92 -5.81
C THR A 135 -23.86 1.79 -5.73
N VAL A 136 -23.41 0.56 -5.47
CA VAL A 136 -24.28 -0.62 -5.30
C VAL A 136 -25.24 -0.42 -4.13
N VAL A 137 -24.74 0.00 -2.98
CA VAL A 137 -25.56 0.26 -1.78
C VAL A 137 -26.56 1.38 -2.02
N ALA A 138 -26.15 2.45 -2.71
CA ALA A 138 -27.02 3.57 -3.05
C ALA A 138 -28.15 3.15 -4.01
N GLN A 139 -27.85 2.32 -5.01
CA GLN A 139 -28.84 1.76 -5.93
C GLN A 139 -29.77 0.78 -5.20
N ALA A 140 -29.22 -0.10 -4.36
CA ALA A 140 -30.00 -1.02 -3.55
C ALA A 140 -30.94 -0.26 -2.60
N LYS A 141 -30.48 0.81 -1.95
CA LYS A 141 -31.35 1.65 -1.10
C LYS A 141 -32.58 2.17 -1.85
N LYS A 142 -32.42 2.56 -3.13
CA LYS A 142 -33.54 2.97 -3.99
C LYS A 142 -34.47 1.79 -4.29
N ALA A 143 -33.92 0.62 -4.64
CA ALA A 143 -34.70 -0.58 -4.94
C ALA A 143 -35.50 -1.10 -3.73
N PHE A 144 -34.92 -1.03 -2.53
CA PHE A 144 -35.56 -1.50 -1.29
C PHE A 144 -36.52 -0.47 -0.64
N ALA A 145 -36.69 0.73 -1.22
CA ALA A 145 -37.43 1.84 -0.60
C ALA A 145 -38.90 1.50 -0.28
N ASN A 146 -39.54 0.67 -1.11
CA ASN A 146 -40.97 0.32 -1.01
C ASN A 146 -41.23 -1.04 -0.35
N VAL A 147 -40.20 -1.69 0.21
CA VAL A 147 -40.36 -2.97 0.90
C VAL A 147 -41.12 -2.77 2.21
N LYS A 148 -42.23 -3.50 2.37
CA LYS A 148 -43.10 -3.41 3.56
C LYS A 148 -42.44 -3.94 4.84
N ASN A 149 -41.51 -4.90 4.71
CA ASN A 149 -40.79 -5.45 5.85
C ASN A 149 -39.68 -4.48 6.32
N PRO A 150 -39.75 -3.91 7.52
CA PRO A 150 -38.78 -2.93 8.02
C PRO A 150 -37.35 -3.47 8.10
N ARG A 151 -37.19 -4.77 8.45
CA ARG A 151 -35.86 -5.38 8.55
C ARG A 151 -35.20 -5.51 7.19
N VAL A 152 -35.95 -5.91 6.17
CA VAL A 152 -35.45 -6.04 4.80
C VAL A 152 -35.19 -4.66 4.19
N LYS A 153 -36.03 -3.67 4.47
CA LYS A 153 -35.82 -2.29 4.03
C LYS A 153 -34.53 -1.67 4.61
N LEU A 154 -34.21 -2.00 5.87
CA LEU A 154 -33.02 -1.51 6.57
C LEU A 154 -31.74 -2.27 6.17
N TRP A 155 -31.77 -3.59 6.20
CA TRP A 155 -30.59 -4.44 6.00
C TRP A 155 -30.36 -4.89 4.56
N GLY A 156 -31.39 -4.85 3.71
CA GLY A 156 -31.31 -5.28 2.31
C GLY A 156 -30.19 -4.59 1.52
N PRO A 157 -30.09 -3.25 1.57
CA PRO A 157 -29.00 -2.54 0.89
C PRO A 157 -27.61 -2.91 1.42
N THR A 158 -27.45 -3.08 2.74
CA THR A 158 -26.18 -3.50 3.37
C THR A 158 -25.77 -4.90 2.94
N VAL A 159 -26.69 -5.86 2.99
CA VAL A 159 -26.42 -7.25 2.57
C VAL A 159 -26.05 -7.31 1.09
N THR A 160 -26.70 -6.50 0.26
CA THR A 160 -26.37 -6.38 -1.17
C THR A 160 -24.95 -5.84 -1.38
N GLY A 161 -24.57 -4.79 -0.63
CA GLY A 161 -23.21 -4.24 -0.67
C GLY A 161 -22.14 -5.22 -0.19
N LEU A 162 -22.40 -6.00 0.85
CA LEU A 162 -21.44 -7.01 1.33
C LEU A 162 -21.32 -8.20 0.37
N ALA A 163 -22.42 -8.60 -0.28
CA ALA A 163 -22.43 -9.71 -1.22
C ALA A 163 -21.54 -9.49 -2.44
N ILE A 164 -21.24 -8.23 -2.79
CA ILE A 164 -20.36 -7.93 -3.94
C ILE A 164 -18.87 -7.95 -3.58
N VAL A 165 -18.51 -7.83 -2.30
CA VAL A 165 -17.10 -7.76 -1.85
C VAL A 165 -16.26 -8.94 -2.36
N PRO A 166 -16.72 -10.22 -2.31
CA PRO A 166 -15.95 -11.35 -2.86
C PRO A 166 -15.75 -11.31 -4.39
N ALA A 167 -16.59 -10.56 -5.11
CA ALA A 167 -16.51 -10.43 -6.57
C ALA A 167 -15.61 -9.26 -7.01
N LEU A 168 -15.29 -8.32 -6.12
CA LEU A 168 -14.46 -7.15 -6.45
C LEU A 168 -13.05 -7.51 -6.96
N PRO A 169 -12.34 -8.50 -6.39
CA PRO A 169 -11.05 -8.94 -6.93
C PRO A 169 -11.14 -9.35 -8.41
N TYR A 170 -12.19 -10.09 -8.79
CA TYR A 170 -12.38 -10.50 -10.18
C TYR A 170 -12.75 -9.35 -11.11
N LEU A 171 -13.44 -8.33 -10.61
CA LEU A 171 -13.84 -7.15 -11.39
C LEU A 171 -12.68 -6.18 -11.62
N PHE A 172 -11.78 -6.06 -10.65
CA PHE A 172 -10.76 -5.01 -10.64
C PHE A 172 -9.32 -5.51 -10.74
N ASP A 173 -8.96 -6.70 -10.24
CA ASP A 173 -7.54 -7.10 -10.15
C ASP A 173 -6.86 -7.11 -11.51
N HIS A 174 -7.46 -7.73 -12.53
CA HIS A 174 -6.84 -7.87 -13.85
C HIS A 174 -6.72 -6.55 -14.68
N PRO A 175 -7.76 -5.69 -14.77
CA PRO A 175 -7.63 -4.41 -15.45
C PRO A 175 -6.78 -3.41 -14.67
N VAL A 176 -6.84 -3.45 -13.32
CA VAL A 176 -6.03 -2.56 -12.48
C VAL A 176 -4.56 -2.94 -12.57
N GLU A 177 -4.20 -4.22 -12.54
CA GLU A 177 -2.81 -4.68 -12.71
C GLU A 177 -2.22 -4.16 -14.04
N HIS A 178 -2.92 -4.37 -15.16
CA HIS A 178 -2.46 -3.88 -16.47
C HIS A 178 -2.41 -2.36 -16.57
N ALA A 179 -3.37 -1.65 -15.98
CA ALA A 179 -3.35 -0.19 -15.95
C ALA A 179 -2.19 0.34 -15.10
N THR A 180 -1.94 -0.32 -13.98
CA THR A 180 -0.88 0.03 -13.04
C THR A 180 0.49 -0.16 -13.70
N ASP A 181 0.76 -1.33 -14.28
CA ASP A 181 2.03 -1.63 -14.96
C ASP A 181 2.31 -0.66 -16.12
N ARG A 182 1.32 -0.42 -17.00
CA ARG A 182 1.50 0.53 -18.10
C ARG A 182 1.82 1.94 -17.64
N VAL A 183 1.17 2.40 -16.57
CA VAL A 183 1.41 3.74 -16.05
C VAL A 183 2.76 3.81 -15.34
N PHE A 184 3.18 2.76 -14.63
CA PHE A 184 4.52 2.67 -14.04
C PHE A 184 5.62 2.71 -15.11
N ASP A 185 5.47 1.94 -16.18
CA ASP A 185 6.44 1.90 -17.27
C ASP A 185 6.50 3.23 -18.02
N TRP A 186 5.34 3.83 -18.31
CA TRP A 186 5.26 5.15 -18.96
C TRP A 186 5.90 6.26 -18.11
N ILE A 187 5.61 6.29 -16.80
CA ILE A 187 6.19 7.27 -15.88
C ILE A 187 7.72 7.11 -15.82
N ARG A 188 8.22 5.87 -15.70
CA ARG A 188 9.67 5.61 -15.69
C ARG A 188 10.33 6.08 -16.98
N GLN A 189 9.75 5.76 -18.14
CA GLN A 189 10.29 6.18 -19.43
C GLN A 189 10.33 7.71 -19.56
N LYS A 190 9.23 8.41 -19.23
CA LYS A 190 9.16 9.89 -19.24
C LYS A 190 10.20 10.56 -18.34
N LEU A 191 10.42 9.99 -17.16
CA LEU A 191 11.41 10.46 -16.19
C LEU A 191 12.84 10.28 -16.70
N ILE A 192 13.14 9.13 -17.32
CA ILE A 192 14.44 8.87 -17.95
C ILE A 192 14.69 9.81 -19.13
N GLU A 193 13.70 10.00 -20.01
CA GLU A 193 13.80 10.89 -21.17
C GLU A 193 14.05 12.35 -20.78
N ARG A 194 13.33 12.87 -19.77
CA ARG A 194 13.51 14.25 -19.28
C ARG A 194 14.92 14.49 -18.75
N ASN A 195 15.47 13.56 -17.99
CA ASN A 195 16.78 13.74 -17.38
C ASN A 195 17.90 13.57 -18.41
N GLN A 196 17.75 12.67 -19.39
CA GLN A 196 18.65 12.59 -20.54
C GLN A 196 18.61 13.87 -21.40
N ALA A 197 17.43 14.49 -21.58
CA ALA A 197 17.29 15.74 -22.30
C ALA A 197 17.94 16.92 -21.54
N GLN A 198 17.83 16.95 -20.21
CA GLN A 198 18.52 17.93 -19.37
C GLN A 198 20.05 17.73 -19.39
N ALA A 199 20.53 16.49 -19.34
CA ALA A 199 21.96 16.19 -19.45
C ALA A 199 22.56 16.55 -20.83
N LYS A 200 21.74 16.56 -21.89
CA LYS A 200 22.15 16.97 -23.24
C LYS A 200 22.07 18.48 -23.50
N THR A 201 21.47 19.27 -22.60
CA THR A 201 21.39 20.72 -22.76
C THR A 201 22.58 21.37 -22.05
N PRO A 202 23.58 21.95 -22.75
CA PRO A 202 24.69 22.62 -22.10
C PRO A 202 24.16 23.81 -21.30
N SER A 203 24.58 23.95 -20.05
CA SER A 203 24.36 25.17 -19.27
C SER A 203 24.96 26.35 -20.02
N VAL A 204 24.13 27.20 -20.63
CA VAL A 204 24.56 28.52 -21.07
C VAL A 204 24.81 29.33 -19.79
N SER A 205 26.07 29.33 -19.33
CA SER A 205 26.53 30.21 -18.28
C SER A 205 26.38 31.65 -18.80
N PRO A 206 25.76 32.59 -18.07
CA PRO A 206 25.80 33.99 -18.46
C PRO A 206 27.25 34.43 -18.37
N ASP A 207 27.80 34.75 -19.53
CA ASP A 207 29.14 35.28 -19.71
C ASP A 207 29.33 36.48 -18.76
N LYS A 208 30.23 36.32 -17.80
CA LYS A 208 30.65 37.38 -16.90
C LYS A 208 31.54 38.29 -17.75
N LYS A 209 30.94 39.27 -18.42
CA LYS A 209 31.69 40.33 -19.08
C LYS A 209 32.30 41.22 -18.00
N ASP A 210 33.59 41.00 -17.77
CA ASP A 210 34.50 42.03 -17.29
C ASP A 210 34.40 43.24 -18.24
N LEU A 211 34.00 44.39 -17.68
CA LEU A 211 34.46 45.76 -17.96
C LEU A 211 33.78 46.72 -16.97
#